data_AF-A0A142XS27-F1
#
_entry.id   AF-A0A142XS27-F1
#
_cell.length_a   1.000
_cell.length_b   1.000
_cell.length_c   1.000
_cell.angle_alpha   90.00
_cell.angle_beta   90.00
_cell.angle_gamma   90.00
#
_symmetry.space_group_name_H-M   'P 1'
#
loop_
_entity.id
_entity.type
_entity.pdbx_description
1 polymer ?
#
loop_
_entity_poly.entity_id
_entity_poly.type
_entity_poly.pdbx_seq_one_letter_code
_entity_poly.pdbx_strand_id
1 'polypeptide(L)'
;MTRYLTPVVLVLAASSTSVAQDMPLAQILIDGEGWKKAEQPKPRAANGPVATRSPDGSTTFRWVPAGRFIEARQTQAPGSQPYIDYGPLRPKYGETTIEVTGLTTDRDGRIYAATEIGVQVFDPTGRLCGVLTPAAPGKPKHLVFEGDQLTLWIGDTKYTRKLNTAGTK
;
A
#
# COMPACT_ATOMS: atom_id res chain seq x y z
N MET A 1 -44.76 -43.51 -28.80
CA MET A 1 -43.98 -43.26 -27.58
C MET A 1 -42.74 -42.47 -27.96
N THR A 2 -42.81 -41.15 -27.90
CA THR A 2 -41.72 -40.26 -28.34
C THR A 2 -40.86 -39.92 -27.11
N ARG A 3 -39.61 -40.38 -27.08
CA ARG A 3 -38.67 -40.12 -25.99
C ARG A 3 -37.96 -38.79 -26.26
N TYR A 4 -38.16 -37.80 -25.41
CA TYR A 4 -37.38 -36.56 -25.40
C TYR A 4 -36.08 -36.80 -24.62
N LEU A 5 -34.93 -36.58 -25.28
CA LEU A 5 -33.62 -36.49 -24.65
C LEU A 5 -33.38 -35.03 -24.26
N THR A 6 -33.41 -34.73 -22.96
CA THR A 6 -33.03 -33.42 -22.42
C THR A 6 -31.51 -33.33 -22.34
N PRO A 7 -30.84 -32.35 -22.97
CA PRO A 7 -29.41 -32.16 -22.76
C PRO A 7 -29.18 -31.49 -21.40
N VAL A 8 -28.39 -32.13 -20.55
CA VAL A 8 -27.85 -31.52 -19.33
C VAL A 8 -26.77 -30.53 -19.78
N VAL A 9 -27.05 -29.24 -19.68
CA VAL A 9 -26.07 -28.18 -19.89
C VAL A 9 -25.24 -28.06 -18.62
N LEU A 10 -23.99 -28.52 -18.68
CA LEU A 10 -23.00 -28.34 -17.63
C LEU A 10 -22.50 -26.88 -17.69
N VAL A 11 -23.02 -26.03 -16.80
CA VAL A 11 -22.53 -24.65 -16.64
C VAL A 11 -21.21 -24.70 -15.87
N LEU A 12 -20.09 -24.57 -16.59
CA LEU A 12 -18.78 -24.30 -16.00
C LEU A 12 -18.78 -22.85 -15.50
N ALA A 13 -18.96 -22.67 -14.18
CA ALA A 13 -18.73 -21.39 -13.53
C ALA A 13 -17.25 -21.01 -13.70
N ALA A 14 -16.97 -20.06 -14.60
CA ALA A 14 -15.67 -19.42 -14.71
C ALA A 14 -15.40 -18.73 -13.36
N SER A 15 -14.59 -19.37 -12.53
CA SER A 15 -14.13 -18.78 -11.28
C SER A 15 -13.18 -17.66 -11.68
N SER A 16 -13.64 -16.42 -11.61
CA SER A 16 -12.76 -15.26 -11.67
C SER A 16 -11.61 -15.51 -10.71
N THR A 17 -10.39 -15.59 -11.20
CA THR A 17 -9.20 -15.77 -10.37
C THR A 17 -9.08 -14.54 -9.48
N SER A 18 -9.68 -14.61 -8.29
CA SER A 18 -9.39 -13.72 -7.20
C SER A 18 -7.89 -13.83 -6.95
N VAL A 19 -7.13 -12.78 -7.26
CA VAL A 19 -5.74 -12.63 -6.84
C VAL A 19 -5.68 -12.31 -5.34
N ALA A 20 -6.29 -13.19 -4.53
CA ALA A 20 -6.11 -13.26 -3.09
C ALA A 20 -4.99 -14.26 -2.73
N GLN A 21 -4.12 -14.57 -3.70
CA GLN A 21 -2.84 -15.24 -3.40
C GLN A 21 -1.92 -14.21 -2.75
N ASP A 22 -1.03 -14.67 -1.86
CA ASP A 22 0.00 -13.82 -1.25
C ASP A 22 0.64 -12.92 -2.31
N MET A 23 0.71 -11.63 -2.02
CA MET A 23 1.43 -10.66 -2.82
C MET A 23 2.79 -10.40 -2.18
N PRO A 24 3.78 -11.33 -2.26
CA PRO A 24 5.08 -11.11 -1.66
C PRO A 24 5.75 -9.88 -2.26
N LEU A 25 6.61 -9.24 -1.46
CA LEU A 25 7.33 -8.05 -1.89
C LEU A 25 8.06 -8.25 -3.23
N ALA A 26 8.61 -9.44 -3.47
CA ALA A 26 9.35 -9.77 -4.69
C ALA A 26 8.57 -9.53 -5.99
N GLN A 27 7.23 -9.65 -5.98
CA GLN A 27 6.41 -9.42 -7.19
C GLN A 27 6.50 -7.99 -7.73
N ILE A 28 6.75 -7.01 -6.85
CA ILE A 28 6.82 -5.59 -7.21
C ILE A 28 8.26 -5.09 -7.36
N LEU A 29 9.26 -5.91 -7.03
CA LEU A 29 10.67 -5.56 -7.21
C LEU A 29 11.09 -5.79 -8.65
N ILE A 30 12.02 -4.95 -9.12
CA ILE A 30 12.71 -5.13 -10.40
C ILE A 30 14.18 -5.43 -10.07
N ASP A 31 14.74 -6.48 -10.64
CA ASP A 31 16.14 -6.86 -10.42
C ASP A 31 17.08 -5.72 -10.83
N GLY A 32 18.04 -5.39 -9.97
CA GLY A 32 18.96 -4.27 -10.18
C GLY A 32 18.36 -2.88 -9.88
N GLU A 33 17.06 -2.76 -9.60
CA GLU A 33 16.43 -1.49 -9.25
C GLU A 33 16.35 -1.28 -7.72
N GLY A 34 17.03 -0.23 -7.28
CA GLY A 34 17.01 0.28 -5.90
C GLY A 34 16.54 1.72 -5.84
N TRP A 35 16.73 2.34 -4.68
CA TRP A 35 16.52 3.77 -4.52
C TRP A 35 17.58 4.56 -5.29
N LYS A 36 17.15 5.55 -6.07
CA LYS A 36 17.99 6.49 -6.80
C LYS A 36 17.75 7.88 -6.23
N LYS A 37 18.81 8.61 -5.93
CA LYS A 37 18.72 10.01 -5.53
C LYS A 37 18.25 10.84 -6.74
N ALA A 38 17.26 11.68 -6.54
CA ALA A 38 16.77 12.63 -7.53
C ALA A 38 16.87 14.05 -6.97
N GLU A 39 17.24 15.01 -7.81
CA GLU A 39 17.28 16.42 -7.43
C GLU A 39 15.94 17.07 -7.75
N GLN A 40 15.17 17.41 -6.71
CA GLN A 40 13.95 18.20 -6.83
C GLN A 40 13.70 19.02 -5.58
N PRO A 41 13.02 20.18 -5.71
CA PRO A 41 12.68 21.01 -4.57
C PRO A 41 11.77 20.26 -3.58
N LYS A 42 11.88 20.66 -2.32
CA LYS A 42 11.10 20.13 -1.20
C LYS A 42 9.60 20.19 -1.51
N PRO A 43 8.85 19.07 -1.42
CA PRO A 43 7.40 19.12 -1.50
C PRO A 43 6.88 19.94 -0.33
N ARG A 44 5.83 20.73 -0.57
CA ARG A 44 5.15 21.43 0.50
C ARG A 44 4.68 20.39 1.53
N ALA A 45 4.92 20.66 2.81
CA ALA A 45 4.43 19.78 3.86
C ALA A 45 2.92 19.53 3.65
N ALA A 46 2.54 18.27 3.51
CA ALA A 46 1.16 17.86 3.50
C ALA A 46 0.55 18.22 4.85
N ASN A 47 -0.26 19.28 4.88
CA ASN A 47 -1.05 19.62 6.05
C ASN A 47 -2.31 18.76 6.00
N GLY A 48 -2.32 17.64 6.73
CA GLY A 48 -3.44 16.73 6.74
C GLY A 48 -3.14 15.39 7.43
N PRO A 49 -4.16 14.55 7.64
CA PRO A 49 -3.97 13.22 8.17
C PRO A 49 -3.13 12.37 7.22
N VAL A 50 -2.32 11.47 7.77
CA VAL A 50 -1.60 10.47 6.99
C VAL A 50 -2.61 9.44 6.53
N ALA A 51 -3.08 9.59 5.28
CA ALA A 51 -4.15 8.79 4.73
C ALA A 51 -4.03 8.60 3.21
N THR A 52 -4.62 7.52 2.71
CA THR A 52 -4.73 7.20 1.29
C THR A 52 -6.02 6.41 1.05
N ARG A 53 -6.35 6.11 -0.21
CA ARG A 53 -7.55 5.32 -0.56
C ARG A 53 -7.17 4.09 -1.37
N SER A 54 -8.01 3.06 -1.31
CA SER A 54 -7.93 1.94 -2.24
C SER A 54 -8.10 2.42 -3.69
N PRO A 55 -7.62 1.67 -4.69
CA PRO A 55 -7.68 2.08 -6.10
C PRO A 55 -9.09 2.35 -6.62
N ASP A 56 -10.06 1.59 -6.13
CA ASP A 56 -11.49 1.75 -6.43
C ASP A 56 -12.17 2.86 -5.60
N GLY A 57 -11.42 3.52 -4.69
CA GLY A 57 -11.91 4.54 -3.78
C GLY A 57 -12.82 4.03 -2.65
N SER A 58 -13.10 2.72 -2.57
CA SER A 58 -14.08 2.15 -1.64
C SER A 58 -13.62 2.19 -0.19
N THR A 59 -12.30 2.15 0.05
CA THR A 59 -11.70 2.07 1.38
C THR A 59 -10.73 3.23 1.59
N THR A 60 -10.81 3.88 2.74
CA THR A 60 -9.82 4.84 3.22
C THR A 60 -8.91 4.16 4.23
N PHE A 61 -7.62 4.24 3.98
CA PHE A 61 -6.57 3.81 4.89
C PHE A 61 -5.95 5.03 5.57
N ARG A 62 -5.66 4.93 6.86
CA ARG A 62 -4.96 6.00 7.59
C ARG A 62 -4.02 5.45 8.64
N TRP A 63 -3.16 6.32 9.15
CA TRP A 63 -2.47 6.11 10.40
C TRP A 63 -2.74 7.30 11.33
N VAL A 64 -2.84 7.02 12.62
CA VAL A 64 -3.01 8.03 13.68
C VAL A 64 -1.86 7.93 14.68
N PRO A 65 -1.39 9.06 15.27
CA PRO A 65 -0.33 9.04 16.26
C PRO A 65 -0.59 8.04 17.39
N ALA A 66 0.48 7.39 17.88
CA ALA A 66 0.46 6.28 18.83
C ALA A 66 -0.22 4.97 18.34
N GLY A 67 -0.75 4.94 17.11
CA GLY A 67 -1.31 3.74 16.51
C GLY A 67 -0.25 2.71 16.11
N ARG A 68 -0.59 1.43 16.26
CA ARG A 68 0.24 0.27 15.85
C ARG A 68 -0.22 -0.36 14.53
N PHE A 69 -1.28 0.17 13.95
CA PHE A 69 -1.90 -0.34 12.74
C PHE A 69 -2.07 0.78 11.72
N ILE A 70 -1.99 0.40 10.45
CA ILE A 70 -2.77 1.08 9.43
C ILE A 70 -4.23 0.73 9.72
N GLU A 71 -5.04 1.77 9.84
CA GLU A 71 -6.46 1.70 10.10
C GLU A 71 -7.24 1.77 8.79
N ALA A 72 -8.32 1.00 8.65
CA ALA A 72 -9.17 0.98 7.47
C ALA A 72 -10.63 1.34 7.81
N ARG A 73 -11.30 2.01 6.87
CA ARG A 73 -12.75 2.24 6.91
C ARG A 73 -13.29 2.37 5.49
N GLN A 74 -14.52 1.92 5.25
CA GLN A 74 -15.22 2.23 4.01
C GLN A 74 -15.32 3.75 3.81
N THR A 75 -14.94 4.26 2.64
CA THR A 75 -14.86 5.70 2.35
C THR A 75 -16.22 6.38 2.47
N GLN A 76 -17.30 5.67 2.09
CA GLN A 76 -18.68 6.17 2.15
C GLN A 76 -19.37 5.86 3.48
N ALA A 77 -18.67 5.25 4.44
CA ALA A 77 -19.24 4.99 5.76
C ALA A 77 -19.64 6.30 6.46
N PRO A 78 -20.71 6.28 7.28
CA PRO A 78 -21.00 7.37 8.19
C PRO A 78 -19.78 7.74 9.02
N GLY A 79 -19.58 9.03 9.31
CA GLY A 79 -18.43 9.50 10.09
C GLY A 79 -18.32 8.88 11.49
N SER A 80 -19.45 8.46 12.06
CA SER A 80 -19.54 7.74 13.34
C SER A 80 -19.05 6.30 13.29
N GLN A 81 -18.95 5.69 12.11
CA GLN A 81 -18.38 4.35 11.98
C GLN A 81 -16.87 4.44 12.28
N PRO A 82 -16.38 3.64 13.24
CA PRO A 82 -14.96 3.66 13.59
C PRO A 82 -14.12 3.08 12.45
N TYR A 83 -12.85 3.46 12.44
CA TYR A 83 -11.85 2.70 11.70
C TYR A 83 -11.54 1.41 12.45
N ILE A 84 -11.07 0.40 11.73
CA ILE A 84 -10.63 -0.88 12.29
C ILE A 84 -9.12 -1.07 12.06
N ASP A 85 -8.49 -1.82 12.94
CA ASP A 85 -7.11 -2.29 12.75
C ASP A 85 -7.03 -3.15 11.49
N TYR A 86 -6.06 -2.84 10.61
CA TYR A 86 -5.94 -3.49 9.31
C TYR A 86 -4.53 -4.00 9.04
N GLY A 87 -3.55 -3.10 8.91
CA GLY A 87 -2.16 -3.45 8.60
C GLY A 87 -1.26 -3.34 9.83
N PRO A 88 -0.83 -4.43 10.48
CA PRO A 88 0.01 -4.37 11.67
C PRO A 88 1.40 -3.83 11.32
N LEU A 89 1.74 -2.66 11.84
CA LEU A 89 3.02 -2.01 11.62
C LEU A 89 4.12 -2.63 12.49
N ARG A 90 5.31 -2.79 11.93
CA ARG A 90 6.49 -3.26 12.66
C ARG A 90 7.33 -2.07 13.13
N PRO A 91 7.47 -1.83 14.45
CA PRO A 91 8.39 -0.81 14.94
C PRO A 91 9.84 -1.22 14.65
N LYS A 92 10.75 -0.26 14.81
CA LYS A 92 12.18 -0.55 14.84
C LYS A 92 12.49 -1.49 16.02
N TYR A 93 13.46 -2.38 15.84
CA TYR A 93 13.87 -3.30 16.89
C TYR A 93 14.25 -2.54 18.17
N GLY A 94 13.69 -2.99 19.30
CA GLY A 94 13.86 -2.34 20.61
C GLY A 94 12.93 -1.16 20.88
N GLU A 95 12.19 -0.65 19.88
CA GLU A 95 11.27 0.47 20.05
C GLU A 95 9.83 0.00 20.28
N THR A 96 9.13 0.73 21.15
CA THR A 96 7.70 0.49 21.45
C THR A 96 6.78 1.49 20.76
N THR A 97 7.30 2.33 19.87
CA THR A 97 6.52 3.29 19.10
C THR A 97 6.89 3.17 17.63
N ILE A 98 6.01 3.70 16.79
CA ILE A 98 6.23 3.80 15.36
C ILE A 98 5.57 5.09 14.88
N GLU A 99 6.19 5.73 13.90
CA GLU A 99 5.68 6.89 13.22
C GLU A 99 5.51 6.54 11.74
N VAL A 100 4.33 6.84 11.17
CA VAL A 100 4.08 6.76 9.74
C VAL A 100 3.99 8.18 9.20
N THR A 101 4.87 8.56 8.29
CA THR A 101 4.92 9.93 7.77
C THR A 101 4.30 10.08 6.38
N GLY A 102 4.01 8.96 5.72
CA GLY A 102 3.33 8.94 4.44
C GLY A 102 2.66 7.60 4.19
N LEU A 103 1.48 7.66 3.57
CA LEU A 103 0.73 6.50 3.08
C LEU A 103 0.41 6.70 1.61
N THR A 104 0.57 5.65 0.82
CA THR A 104 0.13 5.60 -0.58
C THR A 104 -0.29 4.19 -0.96
N THR A 105 -1.01 4.05 -2.07
CA THR A 105 -1.47 2.77 -2.60
C THR A 105 -1.02 2.62 -4.05
N ASP A 106 -0.80 1.37 -4.46
CA ASP A 106 -0.61 1.04 -5.87
C ASP A 106 -1.92 0.57 -6.52
N ARG A 107 -1.93 0.45 -7.84
CA ARG A 107 -3.07 -0.01 -8.65
C ARG A 107 -3.59 -1.40 -8.30
N ASP A 108 -2.78 -2.23 -7.66
CA ASP A 108 -3.16 -3.58 -7.25
C ASP A 108 -3.75 -3.59 -5.82
N GLY A 109 -3.79 -2.44 -5.15
CA GLY A 109 -4.35 -2.27 -3.81
C GLY A 109 -3.36 -2.48 -2.68
N ARG A 110 -2.06 -2.65 -2.96
CA ARG A 110 -1.05 -2.72 -1.90
C ARG A 110 -0.93 -1.36 -1.21
N ILE A 111 -0.66 -1.38 0.08
CA ILE A 111 -0.54 -0.18 0.91
C ILE A 111 0.93 0.00 1.30
N TYR A 112 1.46 1.21 1.14
CA TYR A 112 2.85 1.55 1.41
C TYR A 112 2.90 2.57 2.54
N ALA A 113 3.58 2.23 3.63
CA ALA A 113 3.76 3.07 4.80
C ALA A 113 5.22 3.47 4.98
N ALA A 114 5.53 4.76 4.90
CA ALA A 114 6.85 5.28 5.18
C ALA A 114 7.10 5.33 6.69
N THR A 115 8.10 4.57 7.15
CA THR A 115 8.45 4.40 8.57
C THR A 115 9.96 4.49 8.78
N GLU A 116 10.40 4.48 10.03
CA GLU A 116 11.82 4.56 10.40
C GLU A 116 12.66 3.36 9.94
N ILE A 117 12.04 2.19 9.70
CA ILE A 117 12.72 0.99 9.19
C ILE A 117 12.68 0.87 7.66
N GLY A 118 12.09 1.84 6.97
CA GLY A 118 11.86 1.83 5.53
C GLY A 118 10.38 1.92 5.18
N VAL A 119 10.04 1.53 3.94
CA VAL A 119 8.65 1.51 3.48
C VAL A 119 8.08 0.12 3.71
N GLN A 120 7.16 -0.02 4.67
CA GLN A 120 6.44 -1.27 4.93
C GLN A 120 5.32 -1.41 3.90
N VAL A 121 5.29 -2.55 3.21
CA VAL A 121 4.33 -2.83 2.14
C VAL A 121 3.37 -3.90 2.61
N PHE A 122 2.08 -3.63 2.47
CA PHE A 122 1.00 -4.54 2.83
C PHE A 122 0.21 -4.93 1.59
N ASP A 123 -0.26 -6.16 1.54
CA ASP A 123 -1.14 -6.62 0.48
C ASP A 123 -2.53 -5.98 0.65
N PRO A 124 -3.43 -6.12 -0.34
CA PRO A 124 -4.77 -5.55 -0.25
C PRO A 124 -5.59 -6.04 0.94
N THR A 125 -5.19 -7.15 1.59
CA THR A 125 -5.85 -7.73 2.78
C THR A 125 -5.23 -7.26 4.10
N GLY A 126 -4.23 -6.37 4.06
CA GLY A 126 -3.54 -5.83 5.23
C GLY A 126 -2.39 -6.70 5.74
N ARG A 127 -2.00 -7.77 5.03
CA ARG A 127 -0.88 -8.64 5.44
C ARG A 127 0.43 -8.03 4.97
N LEU A 128 1.45 -8.04 5.83
CA LEU A 128 2.76 -7.47 5.49
C LEU A 128 3.46 -8.31 4.40
N CYS A 129 3.68 -7.71 3.23
CA CYS A 129 4.47 -8.27 2.13
C CYS A 129 5.97 -8.25 2.42
N GLY A 130 6.43 -7.18 3.07
CA GLY A 130 7.85 -6.94 3.38
C GLY A 130 8.16 -5.46 3.61
N VAL A 131 9.45 -5.13 3.65
CA VAL A 131 9.94 -3.76 3.84
C VAL A 131 10.92 -3.40 2.73
N LEU A 132 10.65 -2.32 2.00
CA LEU A 132 11.67 -1.68 1.17
C LEU A 132 12.63 -0.96 2.13
N THR A 133 13.89 -1.38 2.13
CA THR A 133 14.93 -0.80 3.00
C THR A 133 15.01 0.73 2.85
N PRO A 134 15.42 1.46 3.90
CA PRO A 134 15.54 2.91 3.83
C PRO A 134 16.38 3.37 2.64
N ALA A 135 15.94 4.44 1.96
CA ALA A 135 16.67 5.02 0.83
C ALA A 135 17.99 5.69 1.27
N ALA A 136 18.00 6.25 2.47
CA ALA A 136 19.15 6.87 3.12
C ALA A 136 18.88 6.98 4.64
N PRO A 137 19.89 7.31 5.47
CA PRO A 137 19.67 7.64 6.87
C PRO A 137 18.75 8.87 7.04
N GLY A 138 17.87 8.83 8.04
CA GLY A 138 17.00 9.94 8.40
C GLY A 138 15.51 9.57 8.41
N LYS A 139 14.67 10.53 8.84
CA LYS A 139 13.22 10.35 8.89
C LYS A 139 12.58 10.63 7.52
N PRO A 140 11.76 9.71 6.98
CA PRO A 140 10.97 10.01 5.79
C PRO A 140 9.96 11.12 6.08
N LYS A 141 9.67 11.98 5.11
CA LYS A 141 8.71 13.08 5.25
C LYS A 141 7.49 12.96 4.36
N HIS A 142 7.65 12.41 3.16
CA HIS A 142 6.59 12.28 2.17
C HIS A 142 6.83 11.00 1.36
N LEU A 143 5.75 10.31 1.04
CA LEU A 143 5.73 9.10 0.22
C LEU A 143 4.59 9.20 -0.78
N VAL A 144 4.88 9.01 -2.06
CA VAL A 144 3.88 9.08 -3.13
C VAL A 144 4.35 8.27 -4.34
N PHE A 145 3.42 7.79 -5.16
CA PHE A 145 3.75 7.29 -6.49
C PHE A 145 3.72 8.41 -7.54
N GLU A 146 4.73 8.40 -8.41
CA GLU A 146 4.78 9.19 -9.65
C GLU A 146 4.81 8.21 -10.82
N GLY A 147 3.64 7.73 -11.25
CA GLY A 147 3.54 6.62 -12.20
C GLY A 147 4.04 5.31 -11.57
N ASP A 148 5.05 4.69 -12.17
CA ASP A 148 5.71 3.46 -11.68
C ASP A 148 6.88 3.71 -10.72
N GLN A 149 7.14 4.97 -10.37
CA GLN A 149 8.17 5.35 -9.42
C GLN A 149 7.54 5.61 -8.06
N LEU A 150 7.92 4.80 -7.06
CA LEU A 150 7.67 5.14 -5.66
C LEU A 150 8.69 6.19 -5.24
N THR A 151 8.20 7.31 -4.74
CA THR A 151 9.00 8.48 -4.40
C THR A 151 8.91 8.74 -2.91
N LEU A 152 10.08 8.93 -2.28
CA LEU A 152 10.25 9.20 -0.86
C LEU A 152 11.15 10.41 -0.65
N TRP A 153 10.78 11.32 0.25
CA TRP A 153 11.66 12.40 0.69
C TRP A 153 12.25 12.12 2.07
N ILE A 154 13.56 12.31 2.20
CA ILE A 154 14.28 12.30 3.47
C ILE A 154 15.02 13.63 3.58
N GLY A 155 14.71 14.41 4.63
CA GLY A 155 15.17 15.79 4.71
C GLY A 155 14.61 16.63 3.55
N ASP A 156 15.49 17.13 2.69
CA ASP A 156 15.17 17.87 1.46
C ASP A 156 15.58 17.10 0.19
N THR A 157 16.00 15.84 0.32
CA THR A 157 16.41 15.00 -0.80
C THR A 157 15.29 14.08 -1.25
N LYS A 158 15.00 14.06 -2.55
CA LYS A 158 14.08 13.12 -3.20
C LYS A 158 14.81 11.82 -3.51
N TYR A 159 14.17 10.69 -3.24
CA TYR A 159 14.60 9.36 -3.64
C TYR A 159 13.47 8.72 -4.42
N THR A 160 13.78 8.12 -5.57
CA THR A 160 12.80 7.38 -6.36
C THR A 160 13.23 5.93 -6.50
N ARG A 161 12.26 5.02 -6.54
CA ARG A 161 12.49 3.59 -6.82
C ARG A 161 11.47 3.15 -7.84
N LYS A 162 11.93 2.64 -8.98
CA LYS A 162 11.05 2.01 -9.96
C LYS A 162 10.56 0.68 -9.42
N LEU A 163 9.26 0.43 -9.52
CA LEU A 163 8.62 -0.82 -9.11
C LEU A 163 7.87 -1.44 -10.28
N ASN A 164 7.61 -2.74 -10.23
CA ASN A 164 6.76 -3.45 -11.19
C ASN A 164 5.26 -3.24 -10.91
N THR A 165 4.91 -2.02 -10.50
CA THR A 165 3.56 -1.56 -10.18
C THR A 165 3.50 -0.05 -10.38
N ALA A 166 2.30 0.52 -10.33
CA ALA A 166 2.12 1.97 -10.46
C ALA A 166 1.13 2.50 -9.42
N GLY A 167 1.25 3.78 -9.08
CA GLY A 167 0.29 4.45 -8.21
C GLY A 167 -1.14 4.43 -8.74
N THR A 168 -2.09 4.63 -7.84
CA THR A 168 -3.48 4.93 -8.20
C THR A 168 -3.56 6.29 -8.88
N LYS A 169 -4.37 6.39 -9.95
CA LYS A 169 -4.67 7.68 -10.60
C LYS A 169 -5.63 8.52 -9.77
#